data_AF-A0A1G1G3T5-F1
#
_entry.id   AF-A0A1G1G3T5-F1
#
_cell.length_a   1.000
_cell.length_b   1.000
_cell.length_c   1.000
_cell.angle_alpha   90.00
_cell.angle_beta   90.00
_cell.angle_gamma   90.00
#
_symmetry.space_group_name_H-M   'P 1'
#
loop_
_entity.id
_entity.type
_entity.pdbx_description
1 polymer ?
#
loop_
_entity_poly.entity_id
_entity_poly.type
_entity_poly.pdbx_seq_one_letter_code
_entity_poly.pdbx_strand_id
1 'polypeptide(L)'
;MPVILTLLIYELPAMIRRTKKLFYVPIYFSIYPLREINQNLSIYLGEDYMICAGCDLSEKEAEKLRKKIIFTSIVSASLDALVIPIVIGFIAAFYLPATVFTQFLVALVIYKIITVTNSLRTFHYYSIGSKRNLVFLAFIYIVYIGVAIEMLKTSYSWTKPFVLTGNWSGLWSALTAVVFGKIIAQGFVLAVFVAIFTNYIADREIRKKNVERNQ
;
A
#
# COMPACT_ATOMS: atom_id res chain seq x y z
N MET A 1 -13.89 23.22 4.14
CA MET A 1 -13.07 22.99 5.36
C MET A 1 -13.05 21.53 5.83
N PRO A 2 -14.19 20.84 6.10
CA PRO A 2 -14.17 19.48 6.65
C PRO A 2 -13.51 18.43 5.73
N VAL A 3 -13.70 18.55 4.41
CA VAL A 3 -13.05 17.66 3.42
C VAL A 3 -11.52 17.73 3.50
N ILE A 4 -10.95 18.93 3.58
CA ILE A 4 -9.50 19.14 3.64
C ILE A 4 -8.94 18.55 4.94
N LEU A 5 -9.62 18.77 6.05
CA LEU A 5 -9.24 18.19 7.34
C LEU A 5 -9.21 16.64 7.27
N THR A 6 -10.26 16.02 6.73
CA THR A 6 -10.30 14.55 6.59
C THR A 6 -9.21 14.03 5.66
N LEU A 7 -8.90 14.73 4.57
CA LEU A 7 -7.76 14.39 3.69
C LEU A 7 -6.42 14.46 4.45
N LEU A 8 -6.21 15.49 5.26
CA LEU A 8 -4.99 15.62 6.07
C LEU A 8 -4.89 14.50 7.11
N ILE A 9 -5.98 14.17 7.80
CA ILE A 9 -5.99 13.05 8.77
C ILE A 9 -5.72 11.72 8.04
N TYR A 10 -6.28 11.53 6.84
CA TYR A 10 -6.05 10.33 6.03
C TYR A 10 -4.59 10.19 5.59
N GLU A 11 -3.93 11.29 5.18
CA GLU A 11 -2.55 11.26 4.70
C GLU A 11 -1.51 11.29 5.84
N LEU A 12 -1.89 11.72 7.05
CA LEU A 12 -0.97 11.86 8.18
C LEU A 12 -0.17 10.56 8.48
N PRO A 13 -0.79 9.35 8.56
CA PRO A 13 -0.03 8.11 8.75
C PRO A 13 0.98 7.85 7.63
N ALA A 14 0.63 8.16 6.38
CA ALA A 14 1.54 8.00 5.25
C ALA A 14 2.70 8.99 5.33
N MET A 15 2.45 10.24 5.73
CA MET A 15 3.50 11.26 5.95
C MET A 15 4.47 10.85 7.08
N ILE A 16 3.94 10.36 8.21
CA ILE A 16 4.75 9.86 9.33
C ILE A 16 5.61 8.68 8.87
N ARG A 17 5.05 7.73 8.13
CA ARG A 17 5.82 6.61 7.60
C ARG A 17 6.90 7.06 6.62
N ARG A 18 6.64 8.08 5.79
CA ARG A 18 7.63 8.60 4.81
C ARG A 18 8.81 9.21 5.53
N THR A 19 8.54 10.03 6.53
CA THR A 19 9.59 10.67 7.34
C THR A 19 10.37 9.68 8.18
N LYS A 20 9.74 8.61 8.67
CA LYS A 20 10.39 7.56 9.48
C LYS A 20 11.00 6.42 8.67
N LYS A 21 10.90 6.43 7.34
CA LYS A 21 11.37 5.37 6.43
C LYS A 21 10.86 3.97 6.82
N LEU A 22 9.64 3.89 7.36
CA LEU A 22 9.05 2.63 7.83
C LEU A 22 8.35 1.90 6.67
N PHE A 23 8.89 0.73 6.30
CA PHE A 23 8.27 -0.34 5.51
C PHE A 23 7.48 0.09 4.25
N TYR A 24 8.14 0.01 3.09
CA TYR A 24 7.63 0.53 1.82
C TYR A 24 7.51 -0.52 0.71
N VAL A 25 6.43 -1.29 0.67
CA VAL A 25 5.97 -2.04 -0.53
C VAL A 25 4.48 -2.35 -0.30
N PRO A 26 3.56 -2.22 -1.27
CA PRO A 26 3.73 -2.39 -2.72
C PRO A 26 3.56 -1.15 -3.57
N ILE A 27 3.36 0.02 -2.95
CA ILE A 27 2.75 1.16 -3.65
C ILE A 27 3.70 2.35 -3.82
N TYR A 28 4.99 2.15 -3.55
CA TYR A 28 6.01 3.18 -3.76
C TYR A 28 7.14 2.74 -4.69
N PHE A 29 6.83 1.92 -5.68
CA PHE A 29 7.73 1.69 -6.82
C PHE A 29 7.61 2.84 -7.81
N SER A 30 8.22 3.98 -7.49
CA SER A 30 8.42 5.04 -8.50
C SER A 30 9.10 6.34 -8.05
N ILE A 31 9.24 6.62 -6.75
CA ILE A 31 9.70 7.96 -6.32
C ILE A 31 11.13 7.86 -5.77
N TYR A 32 12.13 8.12 -6.61
CA TYR A 32 13.54 8.44 -6.25
C TYR A 32 14.31 7.32 -5.50
N PRO A 33 15.66 7.29 -5.54
CA PRO A 33 16.43 6.06 -5.72
C PRO A 33 16.05 4.97 -4.71
N LEU A 34 15.83 3.75 -5.25
CA LEU A 34 15.39 2.53 -4.54
C LEU A 34 16.13 2.30 -3.21
N ARG A 35 17.39 2.73 -3.14
CA ARG A 35 18.27 2.70 -1.97
C ARG A 35 17.75 3.44 -0.74
N GLU A 36 17.10 4.59 -0.90
CA GLU A 36 16.69 5.41 0.25
C GLU A 36 15.40 4.94 0.92
N ILE A 37 14.57 4.20 0.18
CA ILE A 37 13.21 3.86 0.59
C ILE A 37 13.05 2.36 0.90
N ASN A 38 13.78 1.48 0.21
CA ASN A 38 13.75 0.04 0.49
C ASN A 38 15.12 -0.62 0.35
N GLN A 39 15.91 -0.45 1.42
CA GLN A 39 17.23 -1.04 1.56
C GLN A 39 17.22 -2.58 1.39
N ASN A 40 16.19 -3.28 1.89
CA ASN A 40 16.12 -4.74 1.80
C ASN A 40 15.99 -5.21 0.34
N LEU A 41 15.14 -4.56 -0.47
CA LEU A 41 15.00 -4.91 -1.87
C LEU A 41 16.24 -4.55 -2.67
N SER A 42 16.85 -3.39 -2.39
CA SER A 42 18.10 -2.96 -3.05
C SER A 42 19.24 -3.96 -2.79
N ILE A 43 19.39 -4.40 -1.53
CA ILE A 43 20.35 -5.45 -1.14
C ILE A 43 20.01 -6.78 -1.84
N TYR A 44 18.73 -7.14 -1.93
CA TYR A 44 18.33 -8.39 -2.59
C TYR A 44 18.66 -8.39 -4.09
N LEU A 45 18.43 -7.27 -4.77
CA LEU A 45 18.64 -7.12 -6.21
C LEU A 45 20.10 -6.79 -6.59
N GLY A 46 20.98 -6.52 -5.63
CA GLY A 46 22.39 -6.21 -5.90
C GLY A 46 22.61 -4.86 -6.60
N GLU A 47 21.68 -3.89 -6.48
CA GLU A 47 21.62 -2.68 -7.30
C GLU A 47 22.55 -1.52 -6.88
N ASP A 48 23.54 -1.75 -6.01
CA ASP A 48 24.42 -0.66 -5.58
C ASP A 48 25.49 -0.35 -6.66
N TYR A 49 25.44 0.89 -7.18
CA TYR A 49 26.30 1.38 -8.26
C TYR A 49 27.78 1.56 -7.86
N MET A 50 28.11 1.49 -6.56
CA MET A 50 29.47 1.75 -6.04
C MET A 50 30.13 0.52 -5.41
N ILE A 51 29.39 -0.29 -4.66
CA ILE A 51 29.90 -1.48 -3.95
C ILE A 51 28.77 -2.50 -3.95
N CYS A 52 28.86 -3.53 -4.78
CA CYS A 52 27.87 -4.61 -5.01
C CYS A 52 27.15 -5.10 -3.72
N ALA A 53 26.12 -4.38 -3.26
CA ALA A 53 25.50 -4.62 -1.96
C ALA A 53 24.61 -5.87 -2.05
N GLY A 54 25.02 -6.95 -1.39
CA GLY A 54 24.31 -8.23 -1.39
C GLY A 54 24.76 -9.23 -2.46
N CYS A 55 25.88 -8.98 -3.14
CA CYS A 55 26.47 -9.91 -4.09
C CYS A 55 27.19 -11.09 -3.41
N ASP A 56 27.51 -10.94 -2.13
CA ASP A 56 28.04 -11.94 -1.22
C ASP A 56 26.95 -12.79 -0.54
N LEU A 57 25.67 -12.45 -0.72
CA LEU A 57 24.56 -13.20 -0.12
C LEU A 57 24.49 -14.63 -0.67
N SER A 58 24.59 -15.60 0.24
CA SER A 58 24.30 -16.99 -0.08
C SER A 58 22.85 -17.15 -0.56
N GLU A 59 22.56 -18.20 -1.33
CA GLU A 59 21.19 -18.45 -1.82
C GLU A 59 20.15 -18.55 -0.68
N LYS A 60 20.56 -19.11 0.47
CA LYS A 60 19.71 -19.23 1.66
C LYS A 60 19.38 -17.86 2.26
N GLU A 61 20.36 -16.96 2.33
CA GLU A 61 20.16 -15.60 2.84
C GLU A 61 19.33 -14.74 1.90
N ALA A 62 19.59 -14.86 0.59
CA ALA A 62 18.80 -14.19 -0.44
C ALA A 62 17.32 -14.62 -0.37
N GLU A 63 17.04 -15.92 -0.22
CA GLU A 63 15.66 -16.40 -0.07
C GLU A 63 14.99 -15.93 1.23
N LYS A 64 15.74 -15.90 2.34
CA LYS A 64 15.24 -15.34 3.61
C LYS A 64 14.89 -13.86 3.47
N LEU A 65 15.75 -13.09 2.79
CA LEU A 65 15.53 -11.67 2.52
C LEU A 65 14.33 -11.44 1.61
N ARG A 66 14.19 -12.25 0.56
CA ARG A 66 13.01 -12.24 -0.34
C ARG A 66 11.70 -12.46 0.41
N LYS A 67 11.62 -13.49 1.27
CA LYS A 67 10.44 -13.75 2.10
C LYS A 67 10.13 -12.59 3.04
N LYS A 68 11.16 -11.98 3.64
CA LYS A 68 11.01 -10.78 4.48
C LYS A 68 10.44 -9.62 3.67
N ILE A 69 10.94 -9.37 2.47
CA ILE A 69 10.42 -8.33 1.57
C ILE A 69 8.94 -8.57 1.28
N ILE A 70 8.57 -9.79 0.85
CA ILE A 70 7.17 -10.15 0.56
C ILE A 70 6.27 -9.93 1.78
N PHE A 71 6.67 -10.42 2.95
CA PHE A 71 5.89 -10.27 4.18
C PHE A 71 5.70 -8.80 4.56
N THR A 72 6.79 -8.02 4.57
CA THR A 72 6.76 -6.57 4.80
C THR A 72 5.82 -5.87 3.82
N SER A 73 5.80 -6.32 2.56
CA SER A 73 4.95 -5.77 1.52
C SER A 73 3.48 -5.98 1.81
N ILE A 74 3.12 -7.21 2.17
CA ILE A 74 1.74 -7.57 2.54
C ILE A 74 1.27 -6.75 3.74
N VAL A 75 2.09 -6.66 4.79
CA VAL A 75 1.73 -5.90 6.01
C VAL A 75 1.53 -4.42 5.68
N SER A 76 2.47 -3.82 4.94
CA SER A 76 2.39 -2.40 4.60
C SER A 76 1.19 -2.09 3.69
N ALA A 77 0.94 -2.92 2.67
CA ALA A 77 -0.27 -2.82 1.84
C ALA A 77 -1.55 -2.90 2.66
N SER A 78 -1.62 -3.85 3.59
CA SER A 78 -2.80 -4.08 4.42
C SER A 78 -3.05 -2.90 5.35
N LEU A 79 -2.00 -2.32 5.93
CA LEU A 79 -2.12 -1.11 6.73
C LEU A 79 -2.69 0.06 5.90
N ASP A 80 -2.16 0.24 4.69
CA ASP A 80 -2.53 1.35 3.79
C ASP A 80 -3.91 1.22 3.15
N ALA A 81 -4.29 0.02 2.72
CA ALA A 81 -5.52 -0.20 1.96
C ALA A 81 -6.70 -0.60 2.84
N LEU A 82 -6.44 -1.13 4.03
CA LEU A 82 -7.48 -1.63 4.93
C LEU A 82 -7.51 -0.80 6.21
N VAL A 83 -6.45 -0.88 7.02
CA VAL A 83 -6.50 -0.38 8.40
C VAL A 83 -6.72 1.13 8.44
N ILE A 84 -5.93 1.90 7.68
CA ILE A 84 -6.06 3.36 7.63
C ILE A 84 -7.46 3.75 7.08
N PRO A 85 -7.89 3.30 5.88
CA PRO A 85 -9.25 3.50 5.38
C PRO A 85 -10.36 3.18 6.38
N ILE A 86 -10.30 2.04 7.08
CA ILE A 86 -11.30 1.64 8.06
C ILE A 86 -11.37 2.66 9.19
N VAL A 87 -10.23 2.98 9.81
CA VAL A 87 -10.14 3.94 10.92
C VAL A 87 -10.62 5.32 10.51
N ILE A 88 -10.22 5.78 9.32
CA ILE A 88 -10.61 7.11 8.83
C ILE A 88 -12.10 7.16 8.51
N GLY A 89 -12.67 6.16 7.86
CA GLY A 89 -14.10 6.14 7.56
C GLY A 89 -14.95 6.02 8.84
N PHE A 90 -14.47 5.25 9.84
CA PHE A 90 -15.05 5.21 11.18
C PHE A 90 -15.06 6.60 11.82
N ILE A 91 -13.90 7.28 11.91
CA ILE A 91 -13.76 8.62 12.49
C ILE A 91 -14.62 9.65 11.72
N ALA A 92 -14.64 9.57 10.39
CA ALA A 92 -15.43 10.45 9.54
C ALA A 92 -16.94 10.36 9.82
N ALA A 93 -17.46 9.20 10.22
CA ALA A 93 -18.88 9.03 10.53
C ALA A 93 -19.38 9.93 11.67
N PHE A 94 -18.49 10.32 12.59
CA PHE A 94 -18.81 11.15 13.75
C PHE A 94 -19.10 12.61 13.40
N TYR A 95 -18.45 13.16 12.37
CA TYR A 95 -18.52 14.59 12.09
C TYR A 95 -18.86 14.95 10.63
N LEU A 96 -18.78 14.01 9.69
CA LEU A 96 -19.16 14.27 8.31
C LEU A 96 -20.61 13.87 8.01
N PRO A 97 -21.40 14.75 7.38
CA PRO A 97 -22.59 14.37 6.63
C PRO A 97 -22.24 13.50 5.41
N ALA A 98 -23.18 12.69 4.94
CA ALA A 98 -22.94 11.73 3.85
C ALA A 98 -22.54 12.41 2.52
N THR A 99 -23.10 13.60 2.25
CA THR A 99 -22.75 14.42 1.09
C THR A 99 -21.30 14.90 1.13
N VAL A 100 -20.86 15.40 2.29
CA VAL A 100 -19.48 15.87 2.50
C VAL A 100 -18.49 14.69 2.47
N PHE A 101 -18.88 13.53 3.02
CA PHE A 101 -18.07 12.31 2.92
C PHE A 101 -17.87 11.87 1.47
N THR A 102 -18.91 11.96 0.64
CA THR A 102 -18.82 11.66 -0.80
C THR A 102 -17.86 12.62 -1.51
N GLN A 103 -17.92 13.92 -1.21
CA GLN A 103 -16.95 14.91 -1.73
C GLN A 103 -15.51 14.59 -1.32
N PHE A 104 -15.31 14.15 -0.06
CA PHE A 104 -14.03 13.66 0.41
C PHE A 104 -13.52 12.46 -0.39
N LEU A 105 -14.37 11.45 -0.65
CA LEU A 105 -13.97 10.30 -1.46
C LEU A 105 -13.55 10.71 -2.88
N VAL A 106 -14.30 11.59 -3.53
CA VAL A 106 -13.97 12.10 -4.87
C VAL A 106 -12.62 12.81 -4.85
N ALA A 107 -12.40 13.71 -3.89
CA ALA A 107 -11.13 14.42 -3.75
C ALA A 107 -9.95 13.46 -3.51
N LEU A 108 -10.16 12.44 -2.67
CA LEU A 108 -9.15 11.41 -2.39
C LEU A 108 -8.81 10.60 -3.65
N VAL A 109 -9.82 10.17 -4.42
CA VAL A 109 -9.61 9.43 -5.67
C VAL A 109 -8.80 10.26 -6.66
N ILE A 110 -9.15 11.53 -6.87
CA ILE A 110 -8.41 12.43 -7.77
C ILE A 110 -6.94 12.54 -7.32
N TYR A 111 -6.71 12.80 -6.04
CA TYR A 111 -5.36 12.90 -5.48
C TYR A 111 -4.54 11.60 -5.66
N LYS A 112 -5.16 10.44 -5.42
CA LYS A 112 -4.51 9.14 -5.58
C LYS A 112 -4.21 8.83 -7.05
N ILE A 113 -5.11 9.16 -7.98
CA ILE A 113 -4.87 9.02 -9.42
C ILE A 113 -3.68 9.88 -9.86
N ILE A 114 -3.58 11.13 -9.39
CA ILE A 114 -2.42 12.01 -9.69
C ILE A 114 -1.13 11.37 -9.17
N THR A 115 -1.13 10.88 -7.93
CA THR A 115 0.03 10.24 -7.31
C THR A 115 0.45 8.97 -8.06
N VAL A 116 -0.50 8.11 -8.43
CA VAL A 116 -0.27 6.90 -9.22
C VAL A 116 0.23 7.23 -10.62
N THR A 117 -0.30 8.26 -11.27
CA THR A 117 0.14 8.66 -12.60
C THR A 117 1.59 9.15 -12.58
N ASN A 118 1.93 10.00 -11.59
CA ASN A 118 3.30 10.44 -11.38
C ASN A 118 4.22 9.24 -11.12
N SER A 119 3.73 8.28 -10.34
CA SER A 119 4.44 7.03 -10.07
C SER A 119 4.74 6.23 -11.34
N LEU A 120 3.73 5.94 -12.16
CA LEU A 120 3.90 5.18 -13.39
C LEU A 120 4.82 5.88 -14.39
N ARG A 121 4.79 7.22 -14.45
CA ARG A 121 5.66 8.01 -15.34
C ARG A 121 7.13 7.92 -14.95
N THR A 122 7.44 7.93 -13.64
CA THR A 122 8.83 7.84 -13.18
C THR A 122 9.36 6.41 -13.10
N PHE A 123 8.50 5.39 -13.24
CA PHE A 123 8.89 3.98 -13.15
C PHE A 123 10.02 3.57 -14.10
N HIS A 124 10.05 4.13 -15.32
CA HIS A 124 11.08 3.83 -16.33
C HIS A 124 12.49 4.29 -15.96
N TYR A 125 12.64 5.29 -15.10
CA TYR A 125 13.96 5.80 -14.69
C TYR A 125 14.66 4.92 -13.65
N TYR A 126 13.89 4.08 -12.94
CA TYR A 126 14.38 3.39 -11.75
C TYR A 126 14.21 1.87 -11.80
N SER A 127 13.64 1.32 -12.86
CA SER A 127 13.53 -0.12 -13.03
C SER A 127 13.89 -0.50 -14.46
N ILE A 128 14.51 -1.67 -14.62
CA ILE A 128 14.64 -2.35 -15.90
C ILE A 128 13.26 -2.95 -16.24
N GLY A 129 12.25 -2.09 -16.34
CA GLY A 129 10.85 -2.47 -16.40
C GLY A 129 10.41 -2.72 -17.83
N SER A 130 10.04 -3.96 -18.14
CA SER A 130 9.30 -4.27 -19.37
C SER A 130 7.93 -3.56 -19.36
N LYS A 131 7.33 -3.28 -20.53
CA LYS A 131 5.96 -2.73 -20.63
C LYS A 131 4.93 -3.52 -19.81
N ARG A 132 5.14 -4.84 -19.69
CA ARG A 132 4.31 -5.75 -18.89
C ARG A 132 4.35 -5.42 -17.40
N ASN A 133 5.52 -5.05 -16.86
CA ASN A 133 5.69 -4.70 -15.45
C ASN A 133 4.91 -3.42 -15.12
N LEU A 134 4.94 -2.44 -16.03
CA LEU A 134 4.21 -1.19 -15.88
C LEU A 134 2.69 -1.41 -15.89
N VAL A 135 2.18 -2.23 -16.83
CA VAL A 135 0.75 -2.58 -16.88
C VAL A 135 0.32 -3.30 -15.61
N PHE A 136 1.13 -4.23 -15.11
CA PHE A 136 0.81 -4.96 -13.89
C PHE A 136 0.86 -4.07 -12.64
N LEU A 137 1.83 -3.16 -12.55
CA LEU A 137 1.90 -2.15 -11.51
C LEU A 137 0.66 -1.23 -11.54
N ALA A 138 0.24 -0.76 -12.71
CA ALA A 138 -0.97 0.05 -12.87
C ALA A 138 -2.22 -0.70 -12.40
N PHE A 139 -2.35 -1.98 -12.75
CA PHE A 139 -3.45 -2.83 -12.28
C PHE A 139 -3.49 -2.93 -10.75
N ILE A 140 -2.35 -3.12 -10.10
CA ILE A 140 -2.26 -3.20 -8.64
C ILE A 140 -2.65 -1.88 -7.99
N TYR A 141 -2.25 -0.75 -8.56
CA TYR A 141 -2.67 0.55 -8.08
C TYR A 141 -4.19 0.75 -8.17
N ILE A 142 -4.82 0.30 -9.26
CA ILE A 142 -6.28 0.35 -9.41
C ILE A 142 -6.96 -0.51 -8.34
N VAL A 143 -6.52 -1.76 -8.16
CA VAL A 143 -7.05 -2.66 -7.13
C VAL A 143 -6.90 -2.05 -5.74
N TYR A 144 -5.72 -1.49 -5.44
CA TYR A 144 -5.46 -0.84 -4.17
C TYR A 144 -6.37 0.35 -3.90
N ILE A 145 -6.52 1.27 -4.87
CA ILE A 145 -7.42 2.42 -4.72
C ILE A 145 -8.85 1.93 -4.50
N GLY A 146 -9.29 0.93 -5.27
CA GLY A 146 -10.61 0.32 -5.13
C GLY A 146 -10.86 -0.22 -3.72
N VAL A 147 -9.92 -1.02 -3.19
CA VAL A 147 -10.00 -1.57 -1.83
C VAL A 147 -10.02 -0.46 -0.79
N ALA A 148 -9.14 0.55 -0.89
CA ALA A 148 -9.11 1.66 0.06
C ALA A 148 -10.42 2.47 0.09
N ILE A 149 -11.01 2.75 -1.08
CA ILE A 149 -12.28 3.46 -1.18
C ILE A 149 -13.43 2.62 -0.64
N GLU A 150 -13.47 1.33 -0.94
CA GLU A 150 -14.51 0.43 -0.45
C GLU A 150 -14.44 0.26 1.07
N MET A 151 -13.23 0.21 1.64
CA MET A 151 -13.02 0.17 3.08
C MET A 151 -13.45 1.45 3.79
N LEU A 152 -13.14 2.63 3.22
CA LEU A 152 -13.65 3.92 3.71
C LEU A 152 -15.18 3.96 3.70
N LYS A 153 -15.79 3.59 2.57
CA LYS A 153 -17.26 3.58 2.42
C LYS A 153 -17.91 2.60 3.38
N THR A 154 -17.38 1.39 3.47
CA THR A 154 -17.90 0.34 4.34
C THR A 154 -17.83 0.77 5.80
N SER A 155 -16.69 1.29 6.28
CA SER A 155 -16.58 1.72 7.68
C SER A 155 -17.46 2.93 7.97
N TYR A 156 -17.51 3.94 7.10
CA TYR A 156 -18.40 5.09 7.27
C TYR A 156 -19.88 4.68 7.32
N SER A 157 -20.34 3.92 6.32
CA SER A 157 -21.74 3.50 6.19
C SER A 157 -22.19 2.58 7.31
N TRP A 158 -21.29 1.73 7.80
CA TRP A 158 -21.53 0.89 8.98
C TRP A 158 -21.59 1.71 10.27
N THR A 159 -20.68 2.66 10.49
CA THR A 159 -20.59 3.42 11.76
C THR A 159 -21.70 4.48 11.88
N LYS A 160 -22.10 5.11 10.77
CA LYS A 160 -23.00 6.26 10.79
C LYS A 160 -24.35 6.01 11.49
N PRO A 161 -25.08 4.92 11.25
CA PRO A 161 -26.36 4.65 11.92
C PRO A 161 -26.22 4.53 13.44
N PHE A 162 -25.14 3.94 13.95
CA PHE A 162 -24.91 3.81 15.39
C PHE A 162 -24.60 5.15 16.04
N VAL A 163 -23.83 6.01 15.36
CA VAL A 163 -23.56 7.37 15.82
C VAL A 163 -24.85 8.19 15.91
N LEU A 164 -25.73 8.09 14.90
CA LEU A 164 -27.00 8.83 14.87
C LEU A 164 -28.00 8.34 15.92
N THR A 165 -28.00 7.04 16.22
CA THR A 165 -28.91 6.43 17.20
C THR A 165 -28.35 6.37 18.62
N GLY A 166 -27.06 6.68 18.81
CA GLY A 166 -26.36 6.52 20.09
C GLY A 166 -26.17 5.05 20.53
N ASN A 167 -26.38 4.07 19.65
CA ASN A 167 -26.35 2.65 19.99
C ASN A 167 -24.91 2.07 20.01
N TRP A 168 -24.13 2.42 21.04
CA TRP A 168 -22.74 1.98 21.19
C TRP A 168 -22.58 0.47 21.46
N SER A 169 -23.51 -0.13 22.19
CA SER A 169 -23.52 -1.58 22.44
C SER A 169 -23.75 -2.37 21.15
N GLY A 170 -24.67 -1.89 20.29
CA GLY A 170 -24.91 -2.44 18.97
C GLY A 170 -23.70 -2.31 18.03
N LEU A 171 -23.00 -1.17 18.07
CA LEU A 171 -21.76 -0.97 17.32
C LEU A 171 -20.71 -2.02 17.71
N TRP A 172 -20.48 -2.23 19.01
CA TRP A 172 -19.51 -3.22 19.49
C TRP A 172 -19.88 -4.65 19.07
N SER A 173 -21.16 -4.99 19.19
CA SER A 173 -21.67 -6.30 18.78
C SER A 173 -21.55 -6.53 17.27
N ALA A 174 -21.72 -5.48 16.45
CA ALA A 174 -21.61 -5.55 15.00
C ALA A 174 -20.16 -5.52 14.49
N LEU A 175 -19.18 -5.16 15.33
CA LEU A 175 -17.78 -5.05 14.94
C LEU A 175 -17.23 -6.39 14.42
N THR A 176 -17.57 -7.50 15.08
CA THR A 176 -17.11 -8.84 14.70
C THR A 176 -17.58 -9.20 13.29
N ALA A 177 -18.84 -8.93 12.94
CA ALA A 177 -19.38 -9.20 11.61
C ALA A 177 -18.64 -8.43 10.51
N VAL A 178 -18.28 -7.17 10.76
CA VAL A 178 -17.54 -6.33 9.80
C VAL A 178 -16.09 -6.79 9.65
N VAL A 179 -15.42 -7.07 10.77
CA VAL A 179 -14.03 -7.57 10.80
C VAL A 179 -13.93 -8.91 10.07
N PHE A 180 -14.71 -9.91 10.49
CA PHE A 180 -14.58 -11.26 9.95
C PHE A 180 -15.21 -11.41 8.56
N GLY A 181 -16.30 -10.70 8.28
CA GLY A 181 -17.02 -10.85 7.01
C GLY A 181 -16.35 -10.12 5.83
N LYS A 182 -16.01 -8.84 6.01
CA LYS A 182 -15.55 -7.98 4.90
C LYS A 182 -14.06 -7.71 4.94
N ILE A 183 -13.51 -7.40 6.11
CA ILE A 183 -12.12 -6.93 6.24
C ILE A 183 -11.15 -8.10 5.98
N ILE A 184 -11.39 -9.28 6.55
CA ILE A 184 -10.52 -10.45 6.32
C ILE A 184 -10.56 -10.91 4.87
N ALA A 185 -11.75 -11.00 4.26
CA ALA A 185 -11.89 -11.44 2.87
C ALA A 185 -11.15 -10.51 1.89
N GLN A 186 -11.36 -9.19 2.01
CA GLN A 186 -10.65 -8.22 1.17
C GLN A 186 -9.16 -8.15 1.47
N GLY A 187 -8.78 -8.29 2.74
CA GLY A 187 -7.38 -8.32 3.13
C GLY A 187 -6.62 -9.52 2.61
N PHE A 188 -7.26 -10.69 2.57
CA PHE A 188 -6.69 -11.89 1.97
C PHE A 188 -6.47 -11.71 0.47
N VAL A 189 -7.46 -11.20 -0.27
CA VAL A 189 -7.35 -10.93 -1.71
C VAL A 189 -6.20 -9.95 -2.00
N LEU A 190 -6.14 -8.85 -1.26
CA LEU A 190 -5.06 -7.87 -1.37
C LEU A 190 -3.69 -8.51 -1.07
N ALA A 191 -3.58 -9.27 0.01
CA ALA A 191 -2.35 -9.94 0.40
C ALA A 191 -1.83 -10.88 -0.71
N VAL A 192 -2.73 -11.63 -1.35
CA VAL A 192 -2.39 -12.51 -2.49
C VAL A 192 -1.85 -11.70 -3.67
N PHE A 193 -2.54 -10.64 -4.10
CA PHE A 193 -2.06 -9.80 -5.21
C PHE A 193 -0.71 -9.16 -4.92
N VAL A 194 -0.53 -8.65 -3.71
CA VAL A 194 0.72 -8.05 -3.26
C VAL A 194 1.84 -9.07 -3.21
N ALA A 195 1.57 -10.28 -2.72
CA ALA A 195 2.53 -11.37 -2.70
C ALA A 195 2.98 -11.74 -4.11
N ILE A 196 2.03 -11.93 -5.04
CA ILE A 196 2.31 -12.27 -6.45
C ILE A 196 3.18 -11.18 -7.09
N PHE A 197 2.84 -9.91 -6.89
CA PHE A 197 3.60 -8.80 -7.45
C PHE A 197 5.01 -8.69 -6.88
N THR A 198 5.12 -8.76 -5.55
CA THR A 198 6.41 -8.65 -4.89
C THR A 198 7.30 -9.83 -5.27
N ASN A 199 6.72 -11.02 -5.42
CA ASN A 199 7.42 -12.21 -5.90
C ASN A 199 7.92 -12.07 -7.35
N TYR A 200 7.17 -11.34 -8.19
CA TYR A 200 7.53 -11.03 -9.57
C TYR A 200 8.62 -9.94 -9.69
N ILE A 201 8.64 -8.95 -8.78
CA ILE A 201 9.71 -7.94 -8.74
C ILE A 201 10.98 -8.50 -8.11
N ALA A 202 10.84 -9.25 -7.02
CA ALA A 202 11.94 -9.97 -6.36
C ALA A 202 12.19 -11.32 -7.05
N ASP A 203 12.28 -11.29 -8.38
CA ASP A 203 12.51 -12.47 -9.21
C ASP A 203 13.99 -12.91 -9.15
N ARG A 204 14.19 -14.23 -9.13
CA ARG A 204 15.53 -14.83 -9.00
C ARG A 204 16.38 -14.62 -10.24
N GLU A 205 15.80 -14.62 -11.43
CA GLU A 205 16.51 -14.37 -12.68
C GLU A 205 16.94 -12.91 -12.79
N ILE A 206 16.09 -11.98 -12.35
CA ILE A 206 16.45 -10.55 -12.29
C ILE A 206 17.64 -10.34 -11.35
N ARG A 207 17.60 -10.97 -10.17
CA ARG A 207 18.74 -10.95 -9.23
C ARG A 207 20.01 -11.50 -9.88
N LYS A 208 19.95 -12.70 -10.50
CA LYS A 208 21.13 -13.32 -11.12
C LYS A 208 21.77 -12.41 -12.16
N LYS A 209 20.95 -11.86 -13.08
CA LYS A 209 21.42 -10.92 -14.11
C LYS A 209 22.06 -9.67 -13.52
N ASN A 210 21.49 -9.11 -12.45
CA ASN A 210 22.04 -7.92 -11.80
C ASN A 210 23.36 -8.21 -11.08
N VAL A 211 23.46 -9.33 -10.37
CA VAL A 211 24.70 -9.74 -9.69
C VAL A 211 25.81 -10.03 -10.71
N GLU A 212 25.51 -10.75 -11.79
CA GLU A 212 26.46 -11.03 -12.88
C GLU A 212 26.95 -9.75 -13.58
N ARG A 213 26.10 -8.73 -13.73
CA ARG A 213 26.50 -7.46 -14.35
C ARG A 213 27.45 -6.63 -13.48
N ASN A 214 27.41 -6.83 -12.17
CA ASN A 214 28.13 -6.01 -11.19
C ASN A 214 29.38 -6.72 -10.64
N GLN A 215 29.69 -7.93 -11.11
CA GLN A 215 30.94 -8.66 -10.89
C GLN A 215 31.92 -8.40 -12.04
#